data_AF-A0A131YL27-F1
#
_entry.id   AF-A0A131YL27-F1
#
_cell.length_a   1.000
_cell.length_b   1.000
_cell.length_c   1.000
_cell.angle_alpha   90.00
_cell.angle_beta   90.00
_cell.angle_gamma   90.00
#
_symmetry.space_group_name_H-M   'P 1'
#
loop_
_entity.id
_entity.type
_entity.pdbx_description
1 polymer ?
#
loop_
_entity_poly.entity_id
_entity_poly.type
_entity_poly.pdbx_seq_one_letter_code
_entity_poly.pdbx_strand_id
1 'polypeptide(L)'
;MVEHEAAVEEVEEDCLADDGPSLRKLADHVLIKICQYLEPFDVLSFGRTCHRLHKLTSSQFLWTSLALSWCRGVWNYLPHEADDGPEDPKQWLFHLLRLCRDRRPPKIERVSFENGETWLRLWNDKFACKVSMLAWAYEAINNKKSPFVLQCIWVDDIALFKRLCRRIHFNVSELTLDSNTASQLATLGKARSYDLRGQKHPHIDARNYISCKPPSSATWCEDLFPQGPEGSICPLLVCPSTDGYALESSGVDGLIMCASYVLERHLARACLRGQVTIRKMAARMKEACRCLYDAFVPHKRMAEEKWPNCPVAHAIVSMSEEGLPDLASWQPCLEPLGLQWREVMSQCAALLKEHGTLDAIVDMTRIRWRRSLLSDIEAVVGHSGKTFASRINLTDCDVIGGDNPHQDMAAAAFVSPSGALVTWQLLGQGYY
;
A
#
# COMPACT_ATOMS: atom_id res chain seq x y z
N MET A 1 -58.48 45.78 -10.95
CA MET A 1 -59.44 44.72 -10.61
C MET A 1 -59.24 43.63 -11.65
N VAL A 2 -58.83 42.46 -11.17
CA VAL A 2 -58.64 41.17 -11.88
C VAL A 2 -57.32 40.98 -12.65
N GLU A 3 -56.56 40.04 -12.10
CA GLU A 3 -55.34 39.37 -12.57
C GLU A 3 -55.64 38.45 -13.77
N HIS A 4 -54.62 38.17 -14.59
CA HIS A 4 -54.30 36.79 -14.99
C HIS A 4 -52.89 36.68 -15.58
N GLU A 5 -52.03 36.03 -14.82
CA GLU A 5 -50.83 35.31 -15.27
C GLU A 5 -51.22 34.10 -16.13
N ALA A 6 -50.39 33.79 -17.13
CA ALA A 6 -50.13 32.51 -17.81
C ALA A 6 -49.78 32.81 -19.29
N ALA A 7 -48.76 32.27 -19.93
CA ALA A 7 -47.76 31.27 -19.57
C ALA A 7 -46.53 31.56 -20.45
N VAL A 8 -45.34 31.50 -19.85
CA VAL A 8 -44.10 31.37 -20.60
C VAL A 8 -43.98 29.88 -20.92
N GLU A 9 -44.13 29.51 -22.18
CA GLU A 9 -43.82 28.17 -22.66
C GLU A 9 -42.32 27.91 -22.51
N GLU A 10 -41.94 27.18 -21.46
CA GLU A 10 -40.71 26.40 -21.43
C GLU A 10 -40.84 25.28 -22.46
N VAL A 11 -40.13 25.42 -23.58
CA VAL A 11 -39.84 24.31 -24.48
C VAL A 11 -38.71 23.51 -23.83
N GLU A 12 -39.08 22.61 -22.92
CA GLU A 12 -38.24 21.46 -22.58
C GLU A 12 -38.28 20.51 -23.79
N GLU A 13 -37.31 20.66 -24.70
CA GLU A 13 -37.01 19.61 -25.67
C GLU A 13 -36.46 18.41 -24.90
N ASP A 14 -37.33 17.40 -24.75
CA ASP A 14 -37.03 16.01 -24.39
C ASP A 14 -35.89 15.47 -25.25
N CYS A 15 -34.65 15.71 -24.83
CA CYS A 15 -33.54 14.84 -25.15
C CYS A 15 -33.76 13.55 -24.37
N LEU A 16 -34.53 12.61 -24.95
CA LEU A 16 -34.54 11.21 -24.56
C LEU A 16 -33.12 10.67 -24.64
N ALA A 17 -32.36 10.82 -23.56
CA ALA A 17 -31.21 10.00 -23.28
C ALA A 17 -31.75 8.56 -23.31
N ASP A 18 -31.24 7.75 -24.24
CA ASP A 18 -31.33 6.31 -24.15
C ASP A 18 -30.57 5.91 -22.88
N ASP A 19 -31.26 6.01 -21.75
CA ASP A 19 -30.82 5.57 -20.44
C ASP A 19 -30.60 4.07 -20.59
N GLY A 20 -29.36 3.71 -20.94
CA GLY A 20 -28.94 2.35 -21.20
C GLY A 20 -29.46 1.38 -20.14
N PRO A 21 -29.54 0.07 -20.46
CA PRO A 21 -30.31 -0.89 -19.69
C PRO A 21 -30.00 -0.78 -18.19
N SER A 22 -31.03 -0.45 -17.41
CA SER A 22 -30.95 -0.36 -15.95
C SER A 22 -30.14 -1.53 -15.39
N LEU A 23 -29.24 -1.26 -14.45
CA LEU A 23 -28.42 -2.26 -13.77
C LEU A 23 -29.27 -3.44 -13.23
N ARG A 24 -30.52 -3.17 -12.87
CA ARG A 24 -31.52 -4.16 -12.42
C ARG A 24 -31.93 -5.16 -13.50
N LYS A 25 -31.68 -4.90 -14.77
CA LYS A 25 -32.02 -5.77 -15.90
C LYS A 25 -30.86 -6.66 -16.35
N LEU A 26 -29.64 -6.41 -15.84
CA LEU A 26 -28.46 -7.23 -16.14
C LEU A 26 -28.61 -8.63 -15.54
N ALA A 27 -28.01 -9.63 -16.17
CA ALA A 27 -27.97 -11.00 -15.66
C ALA A 27 -27.07 -11.12 -14.42
N ASP A 28 -27.38 -12.06 -13.52
CA ASP A 28 -26.65 -12.21 -12.24
C ASP A 28 -25.15 -12.45 -12.43
N HIS A 29 -24.73 -13.18 -13.47
CA HIS A 29 -23.31 -13.40 -13.74
C HIS A 29 -22.58 -12.11 -14.15
N VAL A 30 -23.26 -11.19 -14.86
CA VAL A 30 -22.72 -9.87 -15.22
C VAL A 30 -22.59 -9.01 -13.96
N LEU A 31 -23.62 -9.02 -13.10
CA LEU A 31 -23.60 -8.31 -11.83
C LEU A 31 -22.50 -8.82 -10.89
N ILE A 32 -22.30 -10.15 -10.80
CA ILE A 32 -21.17 -10.74 -10.06
C ILE A 32 -19.84 -10.23 -10.63
N LYS A 33 -19.71 -10.20 -11.97
CA LYS A 33 -18.49 -9.71 -12.63
C LYS A 33 -18.24 -8.23 -12.33
N ILE A 34 -19.26 -7.39 -12.32
CA ILE A 34 -19.17 -5.98 -11.89
C ILE A 34 -18.71 -5.91 -10.44
N CYS A 35 -19.32 -6.68 -9.54
CA CYS A 35 -18.93 -6.71 -8.13
C CYS A 35 -17.48 -7.16 -7.91
N GLN A 36 -16.89 -7.99 -8.78
CA GLN A 36 -15.47 -8.37 -8.70
C GLN A 36 -14.50 -7.20 -8.97
N TYR A 37 -14.96 -6.13 -9.62
CA TYR A 37 -14.17 -4.91 -9.84
C TYR A 37 -14.37 -3.86 -8.75
N LEU A 38 -15.30 -4.09 -7.82
CA LEU A 38 -15.57 -3.19 -6.69
C LEU A 38 -14.73 -3.58 -5.47
N GLU A 39 -14.48 -2.61 -4.59
CA GLU A 39 -13.86 -2.90 -3.30
C GLU A 39 -14.83 -3.70 -2.41
N PRO A 40 -14.33 -4.54 -1.48
CA PRO A 40 -15.16 -5.31 -0.56
C PRO A 40 -16.21 -4.46 0.20
N PHE A 41 -15.85 -3.21 0.52
CA PHE A 41 -16.73 -2.25 1.17
C PHE A 41 -17.86 -1.73 0.27
N ASP A 42 -17.59 -1.57 -1.02
CA ASP A 42 -18.58 -1.12 -2.00
C ASP A 42 -19.55 -2.26 -2.33
N VAL A 43 -19.05 -3.49 -2.39
CA VAL A 43 -19.90 -4.69 -2.54
C VAL A 43 -20.88 -4.83 -1.37
N LEU A 44 -20.44 -4.54 -0.14
CA LEU A 44 -21.31 -4.49 1.03
C LEU A 44 -22.44 -3.45 0.88
N SER A 45 -22.08 -2.22 0.49
CA SER A 45 -23.05 -1.13 0.29
C SER A 45 -24.02 -1.46 -0.84
N PHE A 46 -23.49 -1.99 -1.94
CA PHE A 46 -24.26 -2.42 -3.10
C PHE A 46 -25.28 -3.51 -2.75
N GLY A 47 -24.89 -4.48 -1.91
CA GLY A 47 -25.77 -5.52 -1.39
C GLY A 47 -26.91 -5.04 -0.51
N ARG A 48 -26.85 -3.81 0.03
CA ARG A 48 -27.91 -3.22 0.86
C ARG A 48 -28.98 -2.49 0.07
N THR A 49 -28.80 -2.32 -1.23
CA THR A 49 -29.70 -1.51 -2.08
C THR A 49 -31.03 -2.20 -2.37
N CYS A 50 -31.05 -3.52 -2.59
CA CYS A 50 -32.27 -4.28 -2.79
C CYS A 50 -32.08 -5.79 -2.53
N HIS A 51 -33.18 -6.53 -2.37
CA HIS A 51 -33.16 -7.95 -2.06
C HIS A 51 -32.38 -8.80 -3.08
N ARG A 52 -32.52 -8.53 -4.39
CA ARG A 52 -31.80 -9.28 -5.43
C ARG A 52 -30.28 -9.11 -5.28
N LEU A 53 -29.83 -7.88 -5.07
CA LEU A 53 -28.41 -7.57 -4.89
C LEU A 53 -27.89 -8.09 -3.55
N HIS A 54 -28.72 -8.12 -2.50
CA HIS A 54 -28.38 -8.78 -1.24
C HIS A 54 -28.10 -10.28 -1.44
N LYS A 55 -28.96 -10.98 -2.17
CA LYS A 55 -28.77 -12.40 -2.50
C LYS A 55 -27.50 -12.62 -3.32
N LEU A 56 -27.26 -11.78 -4.32
CA LEU A 56 -26.08 -11.85 -5.18
C LEU A 56 -24.78 -11.61 -4.41
N THR A 57 -24.75 -10.56 -3.58
CA THR A 57 -23.62 -10.21 -2.71
C THR A 57 -23.50 -11.11 -1.47
N SER A 58 -24.27 -12.19 -1.40
CA SER A 58 -24.07 -13.28 -0.42
C SER A 58 -23.36 -14.49 -1.04
N SER A 59 -23.02 -14.43 -2.33
CA SER A 59 -22.31 -15.49 -3.05
C SER A 59 -20.91 -15.74 -2.48
N GLN A 60 -20.63 -16.97 -2.05
CA GLN A 60 -19.30 -17.39 -1.62
C GLN A 60 -18.25 -17.24 -2.73
N PHE A 61 -18.63 -17.49 -3.98
CA PHE A 61 -17.74 -17.30 -5.14
C PHE A 61 -17.29 -15.85 -5.27
N LEU A 62 -18.21 -14.89 -5.11
CA LEU A 62 -17.88 -13.47 -5.17
C LEU A 62 -16.89 -13.09 -4.06
N TRP A 63 -17.18 -13.46 -2.81
CA TRP A 63 -16.30 -13.13 -1.68
C TRP A 63 -14.95 -13.83 -1.73
N THR A 64 -14.91 -15.06 -2.22
CA THR A 64 -13.64 -15.77 -2.50
C THR A 64 -12.83 -15.02 -3.55
N SER A 65 -13.47 -14.61 -4.65
CA SER A 65 -12.82 -13.83 -5.70
C SER A 65 -12.31 -12.47 -5.21
N LEU A 66 -13.07 -11.81 -4.33
CA LEU A 66 -12.66 -10.54 -3.73
C LEU A 66 -11.48 -10.73 -2.77
N ALA A 67 -11.52 -11.76 -1.92
CA ALA A 67 -10.40 -12.09 -1.04
C ALA A 67 -9.13 -12.43 -1.84
N LEU A 68 -9.28 -13.19 -2.93
CA LEU A 68 -8.19 -13.50 -3.85
C LEU A 68 -7.58 -12.23 -4.46
N SER A 69 -8.43 -11.37 -5.01
CA SER A 69 -8.00 -10.09 -5.58
C SER A 69 -7.33 -9.21 -4.53
N TRP A 70 -7.91 -9.09 -3.34
CA TRP A 70 -7.39 -8.23 -2.27
C TRP A 70 -6.02 -8.73 -1.78
N CYS A 71 -5.90 -10.00 -1.38
CA CYS A 71 -4.68 -10.54 -0.78
C CYS A 71 -3.57 -10.91 -1.77
N ARG A 72 -3.78 -10.74 -3.07
CA ARG A 72 -2.81 -11.11 -4.10
C ARG A 72 -1.42 -10.53 -3.83
N GLY A 73 -0.41 -11.39 -3.87
CA GLY A 73 0.99 -11.02 -3.60
C GLY A 73 1.31 -10.62 -2.16
N VAL A 74 0.40 -10.76 -1.18
CA VAL A 74 0.70 -10.52 0.25
C VAL A 74 0.32 -11.70 1.16
N TRP A 75 -0.08 -12.85 0.60
CA TRP A 75 -0.58 -14.01 1.34
C TRP A 75 0.34 -14.51 2.45
N ASN A 76 1.65 -14.57 2.18
CA ASN A 76 2.65 -15.02 3.15
C ASN A 76 2.91 -13.98 4.27
N TYR A 77 2.58 -12.71 4.05
CA TYR A 77 2.75 -11.62 5.02
C TYR A 77 1.47 -11.29 5.79
N LEU A 78 0.37 -12.00 5.53
CA LEU A 78 -0.83 -11.82 6.34
C LEU A 78 -0.52 -12.18 7.81
N PRO A 79 -1.11 -11.48 8.78
CA PRO A 79 -0.96 -11.80 10.21
C PRO A 79 -1.35 -13.26 10.50
N HIS A 80 -0.70 -13.91 11.45
CA HIS A 80 -1.03 -15.30 11.85
C HIS A 80 -2.49 -15.44 12.27
N GLU A 81 -3.07 -14.40 12.87
CA GLU A 81 -4.47 -14.34 13.25
C GLU A 81 -5.42 -14.52 12.06
N ALA A 82 -4.99 -14.21 10.83
CA ALA A 82 -5.78 -14.49 9.63
C ALA A 82 -5.99 -15.99 9.37
N ASP A 83 -5.11 -16.85 9.89
CA ASP A 83 -5.17 -18.31 9.71
C ASP A 83 -6.25 -18.93 10.63
N ASP A 84 -6.55 -18.26 11.74
CA ASP A 84 -7.59 -18.62 12.71
C ASP A 84 -8.97 -18.02 12.38
N GLY A 85 -9.10 -17.38 11.22
CA GLY A 85 -10.34 -16.76 10.77
C GLY A 85 -11.48 -17.75 10.47
N PRO A 86 -12.70 -17.27 10.21
CA PRO A 86 -13.82 -18.11 9.79
C PRO A 86 -13.59 -18.85 8.45
N GLU A 87 -14.29 -19.96 8.21
CA GLU A 87 -14.22 -20.68 6.92
C GLU A 87 -15.04 -19.99 5.81
N ASP A 88 -16.10 -19.28 6.19
CA ASP A 88 -16.92 -18.53 5.23
C ASP A 88 -16.10 -17.37 4.62
N PRO A 89 -15.99 -17.26 3.29
CA PRO A 89 -15.10 -16.29 2.65
C PRO A 89 -15.42 -14.82 2.97
N LYS A 90 -16.72 -14.51 3.16
CA LYS A 90 -17.15 -13.16 3.51
C LYS A 90 -16.73 -12.81 4.92
N GLN A 91 -17.00 -13.71 5.87
CA GLN A 91 -16.60 -13.53 7.27
C GLN A 91 -15.08 -13.53 7.45
N TRP A 92 -14.36 -14.38 6.69
CA TRP A 92 -12.90 -14.39 6.68
C TRP A 92 -12.32 -13.06 6.21
N LEU A 93 -12.83 -12.51 5.10
CA LEU A 93 -12.36 -11.22 4.60
C LEU A 93 -12.68 -10.09 5.59
N PHE A 94 -13.83 -10.10 6.26
CA PHE A 94 -14.14 -9.11 7.31
C PHE A 94 -13.24 -9.26 8.54
N HIS A 95 -12.93 -10.50 8.92
CA HIS A 95 -11.95 -10.75 9.97
C HIS A 95 -10.59 -10.14 9.60
N LEU A 96 -10.12 -10.35 8.37
CA LEU A 96 -8.88 -9.75 7.89
C LEU A 96 -8.92 -8.21 7.89
N LEU A 97 -10.00 -7.60 7.38
CA LEU A 97 -10.17 -6.15 7.37
C LEU A 97 -10.21 -5.55 8.79
N ARG A 98 -10.73 -6.29 9.77
CA ARG A 98 -10.67 -5.89 11.19
C ARG A 98 -9.23 -5.89 11.70
N LEU A 99 -8.44 -6.92 11.39
CA LEU A 99 -7.01 -6.96 11.74
C LEU A 99 -6.24 -5.77 11.15
N CYS A 100 -6.54 -5.37 9.91
CA CYS A 100 -5.97 -4.16 9.31
C CYS A 100 -6.29 -2.89 10.10
N ARG A 101 -7.47 -2.82 10.74
CA ARG A 101 -7.96 -1.63 11.44
C ARG A 101 -7.33 -1.45 12.82
N ASP A 102 -7.04 -2.53 13.53
CA ASP A 102 -6.72 -2.49 14.96
C ASP A 102 -5.24 -2.14 15.25
N ARG A 103 -4.35 -2.07 14.24
CA ARG A 103 -2.92 -1.71 14.36
C ARG A 103 -2.61 -0.18 14.37
N ARG A 104 -3.55 0.69 14.76
CA ARG A 104 -3.44 2.17 14.54
C ARG A 104 -2.65 2.95 15.62
N PRO A 105 -1.71 3.85 15.23
CA PRO A 105 -1.15 4.90 16.10
C PRO A 105 -2.16 6.05 16.40
N PRO A 106 -1.83 6.99 17.32
CA PRO A 106 -2.80 7.80 18.07
C PRO A 106 -3.64 8.85 17.31
N LYS A 107 -4.68 9.29 18.03
CA LYS A 107 -5.86 10.10 17.70
C LYS A 107 -5.59 11.61 17.49
N ILE A 108 -4.71 12.02 16.57
CA ILE A 108 -4.75 13.43 16.13
C ILE A 108 -5.93 13.59 15.19
N GLU A 109 -7.08 14.00 15.73
CA GLU A 109 -8.32 14.18 14.98
C GLU A 109 -8.39 15.56 14.32
N ARG A 110 -7.85 16.58 14.98
CA ARG A 110 -7.89 17.97 14.54
C ARG A 110 -6.61 18.69 14.93
N VAL A 111 -6.12 19.53 14.04
CA VAL A 111 -5.02 20.46 14.29
C VAL A 111 -5.49 21.86 13.96
N SER A 112 -5.43 22.75 14.94
CA SER A 112 -5.75 24.16 14.77
C SER A 112 -4.46 24.95 14.90
N PHE A 113 -4.18 25.78 13.92
CA PHE A 113 -3.01 26.63 13.87
C PHE A 113 -3.36 28.03 14.40
N GLU A 114 -2.41 28.74 15.04
CA GLU A 114 -2.70 30.07 15.63
C GLU A 114 -3.00 31.13 14.56
N ASN A 115 -2.48 30.93 13.35
CA ASN A 115 -2.82 31.74 12.19
C ASN A 115 -4.30 31.59 11.77
N GLY A 116 -5.07 30.69 12.40
CA GLY A 116 -6.50 30.40 12.16
C GLY A 116 -6.75 29.32 11.11
N GLU A 117 -5.71 28.70 10.57
CA GLU A 117 -5.83 27.50 9.75
C GLU A 117 -6.27 26.31 10.62
N THR A 118 -7.10 25.44 10.07
CA THR A 118 -7.56 24.26 10.80
C THR A 118 -7.62 23.07 9.87
N TRP A 119 -6.99 21.97 10.29
CA TRP A 119 -6.91 20.71 9.59
C TRP A 119 -7.70 19.67 10.36
N LEU A 120 -8.52 18.91 9.64
CA LEU A 120 -9.27 17.79 10.20
C LEU A 120 -8.73 16.49 9.60
N ARG A 121 -8.29 15.56 10.45
CA ARG A 121 -7.91 14.22 9.98
C ARG A 121 -9.16 13.53 9.43
N LEU A 122 -9.07 13.05 8.20
CA LEU A 122 -10.14 12.27 7.60
C LEU A 122 -9.98 10.81 8.00
N TRP A 123 -10.96 10.34 8.76
CA TRP A 123 -11.08 8.94 9.13
C TRP A 123 -11.79 8.19 8.01
N ASN A 124 -11.04 7.31 7.35
CA ASN A 124 -11.58 6.41 6.35
C ASN A 124 -11.05 4.99 6.66
N ASP A 125 -11.95 4.12 7.08
CA ASP A 125 -11.59 2.73 7.40
C ASP A 125 -11.09 1.97 6.17
N LYS A 126 -11.59 2.29 4.97
CA LYS A 126 -11.08 1.69 3.72
C LYS A 126 -9.63 2.13 3.47
N PHE A 127 -9.36 3.44 3.59
CA PHE A 127 -8.01 3.99 3.44
C PHE A 127 -7.04 3.33 4.42
N ALA A 128 -7.43 3.23 5.70
CA ALA A 128 -6.61 2.57 6.70
C ALA A 128 -6.36 1.09 6.37
N CYS A 129 -7.37 0.37 5.87
CA CYS A 129 -7.17 -1.02 5.43
C CYS A 129 -6.15 -1.11 4.29
N LYS A 130 -6.25 -0.24 3.27
CA LYS A 130 -5.30 -0.18 2.16
C LYS A 130 -3.88 0.15 2.61
N VAL A 131 -3.72 1.09 3.55
CA VAL A 131 -2.42 1.41 4.16
C VAL A 131 -1.85 0.19 4.89
N SER A 132 -2.64 -0.54 5.66
CA SER A 132 -2.19 -1.77 6.32
C SER A 132 -1.81 -2.88 5.32
N MET A 133 -2.57 -3.02 4.23
CA MET A 133 -2.21 -3.97 3.16
C MET A 133 -0.92 -3.58 2.44
N LEU A 134 -0.70 -2.26 2.23
CA LEU A 134 0.56 -1.75 1.72
C LEU A 134 1.69 -2.08 2.70
N ALA A 135 1.54 -1.82 3.99
CA ALA A 135 2.54 -2.13 5.01
C ALA A 135 2.96 -3.62 4.99
N TRP A 136 2.01 -4.55 4.91
CA TRP A 136 2.32 -5.98 4.79
C TRP A 136 3.09 -6.33 3.49
N ALA A 137 2.85 -5.63 2.38
CA ALA A 137 3.62 -5.81 1.15
C ALA A 137 5.09 -5.34 1.26
N TYR A 138 5.42 -4.59 2.31
CA TYR A 138 6.78 -4.14 2.59
C TYR A 138 7.48 -4.91 3.70
N GLU A 139 6.72 -5.56 4.59
CA GLU A 139 7.24 -6.49 5.60
C GLU A 139 8.16 -7.55 4.97
N ALA A 140 7.96 -7.84 3.68
CA ALA A 140 8.83 -8.61 2.79
C ALA A 140 10.32 -8.27 2.84
N ILE A 141 10.72 -7.00 2.91
CA ILE A 141 12.12 -6.59 2.69
C ILE A 141 12.87 -6.30 4.01
N ASN A 142 12.17 -6.37 5.15
CA ASN A 142 12.71 -5.93 6.45
C ASN A 142 13.89 -6.75 6.99
N ASN A 143 14.35 -7.81 6.32
CA ASN A 143 15.31 -8.72 6.91
C ASN A 143 16.80 -8.52 6.55
N LYS A 144 17.26 -7.82 5.49
CA LYS A 144 18.73 -7.61 5.26
C LYS A 144 19.16 -6.37 4.44
N LYS A 145 20.21 -5.69 4.94
CA LYS A 145 21.38 -5.02 4.30
C LYS A 145 21.22 -4.09 3.07
N SER A 146 20.05 -3.65 2.63
CA SER A 146 20.07 -2.44 1.77
C SER A 146 20.35 -1.21 2.64
N PRO A 147 21.23 -0.27 2.23
CA PRO A 147 21.50 0.96 2.98
C PRO A 147 20.23 1.80 3.20
N PHE A 148 19.18 1.54 2.42
CA PHE A 148 17.86 2.12 2.55
C PHE A 148 16.87 1.20 3.30
N VAL A 149 17.16 -0.08 3.50
CA VAL A 149 16.34 -1.03 4.29
C VAL A 149 16.58 -0.88 5.78
N LEU A 150 17.74 -0.35 6.14
CA LEU A 150 17.97 0.20 7.47
C LEU A 150 16.85 1.16 7.83
N GLN A 151 16.24 1.85 6.87
CA GLN A 151 15.17 2.82 7.09
C GLN A 151 13.77 2.25 7.39
N CYS A 152 13.55 0.94 7.54
CA CYS A 152 12.18 0.38 7.65
C CYS A 152 11.95 -0.41 8.95
N ILE A 153 12.15 0.19 10.12
CA ILE A 153 11.87 -0.48 11.41
C ILE A 153 10.82 0.32 12.20
N TRP A 154 9.59 0.27 11.68
CA TRP A 154 8.29 0.50 12.35
C TRP A 154 7.76 1.94 12.48
N VAL A 155 6.50 2.07 12.89
CA VAL A 155 5.63 3.27 12.84
C VAL A 155 5.52 3.96 11.48
N ASP A 156 5.00 3.19 10.52
CA ASP A 156 4.32 3.70 9.33
C ASP A 156 2.97 4.29 9.74
N ASP A 157 2.91 5.59 10.01
CA ASP A 157 1.64 6.30 10.08
C ASP A 157 1.46 7.03 8.75
N ILE A 158 0.25 6.96 8.20
CA ILE A 158 -0.15 7.74 7.03
C ILE A 158 -1.46 8.43 7.43
N ALA A 159 -1.45 9.75 7.43
CA ALA A 159 -2.60 10.53 7.80
C ALA A 159 -2.97 11.51 6.70
N LEU A 160 -4.28 11.61 6.48
CA LEU A 160 -4.87 12.45 5.46
C LEU A 160 -5.68 13.54 6.15
N PHE A 161 -5.39 14.80 5.85
CA PHE A 161 -5.98 15.96 6.52
C PHE A 161 -6.69 16.86 5.50
N LYS A 162 -7.90 17.28 5.82
CA LYS A 162 -8.65 18.28 5.04
C LYS A 162 -8.52 19.65 5.68
N ARG A 163 -8.27 20.68 4.86
CA ARG A 163 -8.21 22.08 5.31
C ARG A 163 -9.63 22.63 5.41
N LEU A 164 -10.00 23.14 6.59
CA LEU A 164 -11.29 23.80 6.83
C LEU A 164 -11.23 25.28 6.49
N CYS A 165 -10.15 25.95 6.93
CA CYS A 165 -9.94 27.38 6.72
C CYS A 165 -8.59 27.59 6.05
N ARG A 166 -8.58 27.91 4.76
CA ARG A 166 -7.35 28.15 4.02
C ARG A 166 -6.89 29.57 4.30
N ARG A 167 -5.82 29.72 5.07
CA ARG A 167 -5.15 31.02 5.30
C ARG A 167 -3.75 31.07 4.70
N ILE A 168 -3.11 29.91 4.50
CA ILE A 168 -1.82 29.80 3.80
C ILE A 168 -2.01 29.25 2.39
N HIS A 169 -1.42 29.91 1.41
CA HIS A 169 -1.35 29.44 0.03
C HIS A 169 0.02 28.79 -0.21
N PHE A 170 0.05 27.46 -0.30
CA PHE A 170 1.29 26.72 -0.51
C PHE A 170 1.81 26.78 -1.96
N ASN A 171 1.11 27.48 -2.86
CA ASN A 171 1.39 27.55 -4.30
C ASN A 171 2.46 28.59 -4.71
N VAL A 172 3.26 29.05 -3.76
CA VAL A 172 4.27 30.08 -3.98
C VAL A 172 5.65 29.44 -3.92
N SER A 173 6.47 29.67 -4.96
CA SER A 173 7.83 29.14 -5.08
C SER A 173 8.77 29.55 -3.95
N GLU A 174 8.46 30.65 -3.27
CA GLU A 174 9.19 31.20 -2.12
C GLU A 174 8.30 31.25 -0.86
N LEU A 175 7.55 30.18 -0.59
CA LEU A 175 6.71 30.13 0.60
C LEU A 175 7.54 30.20 1.89
N THR A 176 7.46 31.32 2.60
CA THR A 176 7.99 31.45 3.96
C THR A 176 6.89 31.14 4.97
N LEU A 177 7.07 30.08 5.77
CA LEU A 177 6.15 29.74 6.86
C LEU A 177 6.45 30.62 8.07
N ASP A 178 5.43 31.17 8.73
CA ASP A 178 5.60 31.80 10.05
C ASP A 178 6.08 30.76 11.09
N SER A 179 6.82 31.20 12.12
CA SER A 179 7.47 30.29 13.08
C SER A 179 6.45 29.41 13.83
N ASN A 180 5.26 29.94 14.10
CA ASN A 180 4.20 29.17 14.73
C ASN A 180 3.64 28.09 13.78
N THR A 181 3.34 28.42 12.52
CA THR A 181 2.91 27.41 11.53
C THR A 181 3.96 26.32 11.36
N ALA A 182 5.24 26.71 11.28
CA ALA A 182 6.34 25.76 11.21
C ALA A 182 6.38 24.84 12.45
N SER A 183 6.23 25.40 13.66
CA SER A 183 6.17 24.61 14.90
C SER A 183 5.01 23.61 14.92
N GLN A 184 3.85 24.02 14.41
CA GLN A 184 2.66 23.18 14.39
C GLN A 184 2.72 22.11 13.28
N LEU A 185 3.33 22.39 12.13
CA LEU A 185 3.63 21.40 11.08
C LEU A 185 4.68 20.38 11.56
N ALA A 186 5.73 20.84 12.26
CA ALA A 186 6.67 19.94 12.94
C ALA A 186 5.96 19.07 14.01
N THR A 187 4.98 19.63 14.72
CA THR A 187 4.18 18.89 15.72
C THR A 187 3.27 17.84 15.08
N LEU A 188 2.69 18.09 13.90
CA LEU A 188 1.99 17.05 13.12
C LEU A 188 2.92 15.87 12.88
N GLY A 189 4.17 16.17 12.54
CA GLY A 189 5.33 15.26 12.52
C GLY A 189 5.52 14.36 13.75
N LYS A 190 4.83 14.61 14.87
CA LYS A 190 5.17 14.16 16.24
C LYS A 190 6.60 14.56 16.67
N ALA A 191 7.29 15.39 15.90
CA ALA A 191 8.63 15.90 16.12
C ALA A 191 8.72 16.96 17.24
N ARG A 192 7.82 16.92 18.24
CA ARG A 192 7.92 17.80 19.42
C ARG A 192 7.63 17.08 20.71
N SER A 193 6.59 16.24 20.74
CA SER A 193 6.24 15.44 21.92
C SER A 193 7.26 14.33 22.19
N TYR A 194 8.01 13.89 21.17
CA TYR A 194 9.06 12.88 21.28
C TYR A 194 10.42 13.36 20.75
N ASP A 195 10.53 14.64 20.36
CA ASP A 195 11.76 15.25 19.89
C ASP A 195 12.69 15.53 21.07
N LEU A 196 13.61 14.60 21.27
CA LEU A 196 14.65 14.69 22.29
C LEU A 196 15.58 15.89 22.05
N ARG A 197 15.68 16.43 20.81
CA ARG A 197 16.48 17.62 20.51
C ARG A 197 15.75 18.90 20.87
N GLY A 198 14.45 19.02 20.63
CA GLY A 198 13.63 20.09 21.19
C GLY A 198 13.58 20.06 22.72
N GLN A 199 13.64 18.85 23.33
CA GLN A 199 13.80 18.70 24.78
C GLN A 199 15.20 19.11 25.27
N LYS A 200 16.29 18.73 24.57
CA LYS A 200 17.69 19.08 24.92
C LYS A 200 18.08 20.52 24.54
N HIS A 201 17.45 21.08 23.52
CA HIS A 201 17.75 22.38 22.92
C HIS A 201 16.45 23.14 22.60
N PRO A 202 15.74 23.65 23.64
CA PRO A 202 14.46 24.35 23.48
C PRO A 202 14.54 25.65 22.68
N HIS A 203 15.75 26.07 22.28
CA HIS A 203 16.03 27.30 21.54
C HIS A 203 16.13 27.10 20.02
N ILE A 204 16.15 25.86 19.51
CA ILE A 204 16.20 25.62 18.07
C ILE A 204 14.82 25.90 17.48
N ASP A 205 14.74 26.88 16.56
CA ASP A 205 13.50 27.22 15.87
C ASP A 205 13.01 26.03 15.02
N ALA A 206 11.71 25.71 15.14
CA ALA A 206 11.04 24.66 14.38
C ALA A 206 11.15 24.86 12.86
N ARG A 207 11.36 26.10 12.39
CA ARG A 207 11.64 26.40 10.98
C ARG A 207 12.89 25.69 10.45
N ASN A 208 13.86 25.40 11.30
CA ASN A 208 15.07 24.69 10.89
C ASN A 208 14.81 23.19 10.63
N TYR A 209 13.64 22.67 10.99
CA TYR A 209 13.21 21.29 10.80
C TYR A 209 12.36 21.10 9.54
N ILE A 210 12.12 22.17 8.77
CA ILE A 210 11.21 22.15 7.64
C ILE A 210 11.96 22.60 6.39
N SER A 211 12.02 21.73 5.38
CA SER A 211 12.45 22.11 4.04
C SER A 211 11.30 21.94 3.04
N CYS A 212 11.02 23.00 2.28
CA CYS A 212 10.04 22.97 1.22
C CYS A 212 10.72 22.55 -0.09
N LYS A 213 10.14 21.58 -0.79
CA LYS A 213 10.53 21.19 -2.15
C LYS A 213 9.32 21.36 -3.07
N PRO A 214 9.46 22.08 -4.20
CA PRO A 214 8.42 22.10 -5.22
C PRO A 214 8.24 20.71 -5.82
N PRO A 215 7.03 20.36 -6.30
CA PRO A 215 6.79 19.10 -7.00
C PRO A 215 7.55 19.06 -8.34
N SER A 216 7.81 17.87 -8.88
CA SER A 216 8.30 17.73 -10.25
C SER A 216 7.23 18.23 -11.24
N SER A 217 7.69 18.80 -12.35
CA SER A 217 6.93 19.75 -13.17
C SER A 217 5.79 19.18 -14.03
N ALA A 218 5.34 17.93 -13.83
CA ALA A 218 4.27 17.34 -14.66
C ALA A 218 3.17 16.62 -13.87
N THR A 219 3.46 16.02 -12.71
CA THR A 219 2.57 15.02 -12.10
C THR A 219 2.96 14.79 -10.64
N TRP A 220 2.46 15.62 -9.72
CA TRP A 220 2.76 15.45 -8.28
C TRP A 220 2.36 14.06 -7.73
N CYS A 221 1.41 13.36 -8.36
CA CYS A 221 1.04 11.99 -8.03
C CYS A 221 2.18 10.98 -8.28
N GLU A 222 3.09 11.27 -9.21
CA GLU A 222 4.28 10.45 -9.45
C GLU A 222 5.37 10.72 -8.39
N ASP A 223 5.45 11.96 -7.89
CA ASP A 223 6.29 12.28 -6.72
C ASP A 223 5.78 11.63 -5.44
N LEU A 224 4.48 11.31 -5.38
CA LEU A 224 3.89 10.52 -4.32
C LEU A 224 4.52 9.14 -4.36
N PHE A 225 4.30 8.36 -5.41
CA PHE A 225 4.75 6.96 -5.42
C PHE A 225 5.78 6.73 -6.51
N PRO A 226 7.08 7.06 -6.30
CA PRO A 226 8.10 6.79 -7.29
C PRO A 226 8.11 5.29 -7.62
N GLN A 227 8.21 4.97 -8.92
CA GLN A 227 8.39 3.59 -9.38
C GLN A 227 9.80 3.12 -9.02
N GLY A 228 9.96 1.85 -8.64
CA GLY A 228 11.25 1.33 -8.20
C GLY A 228 11.13 0.36 -7.02
N PRO A 229 12.07 -0.60 -6.88
CA PRO A 229 12.08 -1.51 -5.73
C PRO A 229 12.54 -0.81 -4.45
N GLU A 230 13.25 0.30 -4.62
CA GLU A 230 13.60 1.31 -3.62
C GLU A 230 12.42 2.22 -3.23
N GLY A 231 11.26 2.10 -3.88
CA GLY A 231 10.08 2.91 -3.54
C GLY A 231 9.60 2.59 -2.13
N SER A 232 9.78 3.51 -1.17
CA SER A 232 9.38 3.37 0.25
C SER A 232 7.86 3.24 0.45
N ILE A 233 7.42 2.65 1.57
CA ILE A 233 6.02 2.73 2.06
C ILE A 233 5.60 4.19 2.15
N CYS A 234 6.56 5.03 2.56
CA CYS A 234 6.41 6.46 2.66
C CYS A 234 6.72 7.12 1.32
N PRO A 235 5.69 7.44 0.52
CA PRO A 235 5.80 8.13 -0.77
C PRO A 235 6.76 9.34 -0.77
N LEU A 236 6.89 9.95 0.40
CA LEU A 236 7.51 11.25 0.63
C LEU A 236 8.99 11.22 1.04
N LEU A 237 9.64 10.06 1.19
CA LEU A 237 10.98 9.99 1.78
C LEU A 237 12.10 9.56 0.82
N VAL A 238 11.77 9.01 -0.35
CA VAL A 238 12.76 8.61 -1.36
C VAL A 238 13.01 9.73 -2.36
N CYS A 239 14.23 9.79 -2.91
CA CYS A 239 14.59 10.68 -4.01
C CYS A 239 14.18 10.03 -5.34
N PRO A 240 13.38 10.68 -6.20
CA PRO A 240 12.93 10.12 -7.48
C PRO A 240 14.05 9.96 -8.54
N SER A 241 15.31 10.27 -8.20
CA SER A 241 16.45 10.28 -9.13
C SER A 241 17.33 9.03 -9.08
N THR A 242 17.01 8.03 -8.26
CA THR A 242 17.75 6.76 -8.25
C THR A 242 17.05 5.79 -9.20
N ASP A 243 17.69 5.44 -10.31
CA ASP A 243 17.24 4.37 -11.21
C ASP A 243 17.35 3.03 -10.46
N GLY A 244 16.30 2.67 -9.73
CA GLY A 244 16.36 1.72 -8.61
C GLY A 244 16.44 0.23 -8.96
N TYR A 245 16.53 -0.17 -10.23
CA TYR A 245 16.56 -1.61 -10.60
C TYR A 245 17.95 -2.15 -10.98
N ALA A 246 19.03 -1.38 -10.75
CA ALA A 246 20.36 -1.75 -11.23
C ALA A 246 20.99 -2.95 -10.50
N LEU A 247 20.54 -3.29 -9.28
CA LEU A 247 21.05 -4.40 -8.47
C LEU A 247 19.90 -5.11 -7.74
N GLU A 248 19.94 -6.45 -7.67
CA GLU A 248 18.97 -7.25 -6.91
C GLU A 248 19.04 -6.92 -5.41
N SER A 249 18.00 -6.29 -4.89
CA SER A 249 17.89 -5.86 -3.49
C SER A 249 16.97 -6.75 -2.65
N SER A 250 15.94 -7.34 -3.26
CA SER A 250 14.94 -8.18 -2.56
C SER A 250 15.45 -9.56 -2.14
N GLY A 251 16.49 -10.09 -2.79
CA GLY A 251 17.10 -11.38 -2.45
C GLY A 251 16.10 -12.52 -2.27
N VAL A 252 16.20 -13.24 -1.14
CA VAL A 252 15.36 -14.42 -0.84
C VAL A 252 13.88 -14.03 -0.74
N ASP A 253 13.56 -12.86 -0.21
CA ASP A 253 12.18 -12.40 -0.10
C ASP A 253 11.57 -12.13 -1.49
N GLY A 254 12.38 -11.69 -2.45
CA GLY A 254 12.00 -11.63 -3.87
C GLY A 254 11.64 -13.01 -4.43
N LEU A 255 12.40 -14.05 -4.09
CA LEU A 255 12.06 -15.45 -4.42
C LEU A 255 10.74 -15.88 -3.79
N ILE A 256 10.53 -15.59 -2.50
CA ILE A 256 9.27 -15.94 -1.81
C ILE A 256 8.08 -15.23 -2.46
N MET A 257 8.23 -13.96 -2.82
CA MET A 257 7.21 -13.21 -3.55
C MET A 257 6.91 -13.80 -4.91
N CYS A 258 7.94 -14.13 -5.68
CA CYS A 258 7.80 -14.78 -6.98
C CYS A 258 7.04 -16.12 -6.86
N ALA A 259 7.43 -16.97 -5.91
CA ALA A 259 6.77 -18.24 -5.65
C ALA A 259 5.33 -18.05 -5.14
N SER A 260 5.06 -17.07 -4.28
CA SER A 260 3.71 -16.74 -3.79
C SER A 260 2.76 -16.42 -4.94
N TYR A 261 3.20 -15.63 -5.93
CA TYR A 261 2.43 -15.35 -7.15
C TYR A 261 2.12 -16.61 -7.96
N VAL A 262 3.08 -17.52 -8.10
CA VAL A 262 2.88 -18.78 -8.83
C VAL A 262 1.94 -19.70 -8.06
N LEU A 263 2.15 -19.90 -6.76
CA LEU A 263 1.32 -20.73 -5.89
C LEU A 263 -0.13 -20.24 -5.86
N GLU A 264 -0.34 -18.91 -5.80
CA GLU A 264 -1.68 -18.32 -5.85
C GLU A 264 -2.43 -18.73 -7.12
N ARG A 265 -1.78 -18.73 -8.30
CA ARG A 265 -2.43 -19.11 -9.57
C ARG A 265 -2.96 -20.54 -9.54
N HIS A 266 -2.27 -21.45 -8.86
CA HIS A 266 -2.69 -22.84 -8.70
C HIS A 266 -3.82 -22.98 -7.68
N LEU A 267 -3.66 -22.36 -6.51
CA LEU A 267 -4.59 -22.50 -5.39
C LEU A 267 -5.91 -21.73 -5.58
N ALA A 268 -5.87 -20.57 -6.25
CA ALA A 268 -7.04 -19.74 -6.51
C ALA A 268 -8.14 -20.53 -7.25
N ARG A 269 -7.77 -21.41 -8.19
CA ARG A 269 -8.74 -22.25 -8.93
C ARG A 269 -9.45 -23.24 -8.00
N ALA A 270 -8.73 -23.89 -7.10
CA ALA A 270 -9.30 -24.82 -6.14
C ALA A 270 -10.23 -24.09 -5.14
N CYS A 271 -9.84 -22.88 -4.71
CA CYS A 271 -10.69 -22.04 -3.85
C CYS A 271 -11.97 -21.57 -4.53
N LEU A 272 -11.88 -21.05 -5.76
CA LEU A 272 -13.06 -20.59 -6.50
C LEU A 272 -14.05 -21.72 -6.81
N ARG A 273 -13.58 -22.97 -6.90
CA ARG A 273 -14.41 -24.17 -7.07
C ARG A 273 -14.96 -24.73 -5.76
N GLY A 274 -14.61 -24.12 -4.61
CA GLY A 274 -15.03 -24.59 -3.28
C GLY A 274 -14.34 -25.87 -2.81
N GLN A 275 -13.27 -26.31 -3.47
CA GLN A 275 -12.51 -27.52 -3.08
C GLN A 275 -11.63 -27.26 -1.85
N VAL A 276 -11.17 -26.02 -1.68
CA VAL A 276 -10.35 -25.56 -0.55
C VAL A 276 -10.96 -24.26 -0.04
N THR A 277 -11.09 -24.11 1.27
CA THR A 277 -11.56 -22.85 1.87
C THR A 277 -10.48 -21.78 1.80
N ILE A 278 -10.87 -20.50 1.79
CA ILE A 278 -9.92 -19.38 1.70
C ILE A 278 -8.91 -19.38 2.86
N ARG A 279 -9.39 -19.76 4.07
CA ARG A 279 -8.56 -19.94 5.27
C ARG A 279 -7.49 -21.01 5.08
N LYS A 280 -7.88 -22.20 4.59
CA LYS A 280 -6.94 -23.29 4.31
C LYS A 280 -5.93 -22.90 3.23
N MET A 281 -6.34 -22.13 2.23
CA MET A 281 -5.42 -21.60 1.22
C MET A 281 -4.41 -20.63 1.83
N ALA A 282 -4.85 -19.67 2.64
CA ALA A 282 -3.96 -18.72 3.31
C ALA A 282 -2.89 -19.46 4.15
N ALA A 283 -3.31 -20.42 4.98
CA ALA A 283 -2.41 -21.23 5.80
C ALA A 283 -1.43 -22.05 4.94
N ARG A 284 -1.92 -22.71 3.88
CA ARG A 284 -1.06 -23.49 2.95
C ARG A 284 -0.07 -22.62 2.20
N MET A 285 -0.46 -21.40 1.80
CA MET A 285 0.44 -20.46 1.13
C MET A 285 1.56 -20.00 2.06
N LYS A 286 1.23 -19.61 3.29
CA LYS A 286 2.22 -19.26 4.32
C LYS A 286 3.19 -20.40 4.58
N GLU A 287 2.67 -21.61 4.78
CA GLU A 287 3.50 -22.78 5.04
C GLU A 287 4.42 -23.09 3.86
N ALA A 288 3.89 -23.14 2.63
CA ALA A 288 4.70 -23.39 1.44
C ALA A 288 5.79 -22.31 1.25
N CYS A 289 5.47 -21.04 1.49
CA CYS A 289 6.45 -19.94 1.41
C CYS A 289 7.52 -20.03 2.51
N ARG A 290 7.13 -20.39 3.75
CA ARG A 290 8.05 -20.60 4.86
C ARG A 290 9.00 -21.78 4.60
N CYS A 291 8.47 -22.92 4.16
CA CYS A 291 9.28 -24.06 3.78
C CYS A 291 10.27 -23.73 2.64
N LEU A 292 9.86 -22.91 1.66
CA LEU A 292 10.75 -22.47 0.59
C LEU A 292 11.90 -21.62 1.12
N TYR A 293 11.61 -20.69 2.03
CA TYR A 293 12.62 -19.88 2.69
C TYR A 293 13.64 -20.78 3.41
N ASP A 294 13.16 -21.71 4.24
CA ASP A 294 13.99 -22.64 4.98
C ASP A 294 14.81 -23.57 4.06
N ALA A 295 14.25 -23.97 2.92
CA ALA A 295 14.94 -24.81 1.93
C ALA A 295 16.03 -24.03 1.17
N PHE A 296 15.81 -22.76 0.84
CA PHE A 296 16.75 -21.99 0.01
C PHE A 296 17.86 -21.30 0.82
N VAL A 297 17.57 -20.83 2.04
CA VAL A 297 18.52 -20.07 2.87
C VAL A 297 19.89 -20.76 3.04
N PRO A 298 19.99 -22.09 3.26
CA PRO A 298 21.27 -22.79 3.33
C PRO A 298 22.13 -22.65 2.07
N HIS A 299 21.50 -22.48 0.90
CA HIS A 299 22.16 -22.34 -0.40
C HIS A 299 22.46 -20.90 -0.79
N LYS A 300 22.00 -19.92 -0.01
CA LYS A 300 22.16 -18.49 -0.32
C LYS A 300 23.61 -18.10 -0.58
N ARG A 301 24.53 -18.49 0.30
CA ARG A 301 25.95 -18.15 0.18
C ARG A 301 26.58 -18.73 -1.09
N MET A 302 26.24 -19.97 -1.43
CA MET A 302 26.69 -20.61 -2.67
C MET A 302 26.19 -19.85 -3.90
N ALA A 303 24.93 -19.39 -3.89
CA ALA A 303 24.38 -18.59 -4.98
C ALA A 303 25.09 -17.23 -5.12
N GLU A 304 25.37 -16.55 -3.99
CA GLU A 304 26.13 -15.29 -3.95
C GLU A 304 27.57 -15.45 -4.49
N GLU A 305 28.22 -16.59 -4.19
CA GLU A 305 29.56 -16.90 -4.69
C GLU A 305 29.56 -17.25 -6.20
N LYS A 306 28.53 -17.97 -6.68
CA LYS A 306 28.42 -18.42 -8.08
C LYS A 306 27.93 -17.31 -9.02
N TRP A 307 27.02 -16.46 -8.56
CA TRP A 307 26.41 -15.38 -9.34
C TRP A 307 26.43 -14.07 -8.53
N PRO A 308 27.56 -13.34 -8.54
CA PRO A 308 27.72 -12.12 -7.73
C PRO A 308 26.72 -11.00 -8.07
N ASN A 309 26.24 -10.97 -9.31
CA ASN A 309 25.21 -10.04 -9.77
C ASN A 309 23.87 -10.79 -9.81
N CYS A 310 22.88 -10.35 -9.04
CA CYS A 310 21.53 -10.94 -8.99
C CYS A 310 21.51 -12.45 -8.65
N PRO A 311 22.09 -12.85 -7.51
CA PRO A 311 22.29 -14.26 -7.16
C PRO A 311 21.00 -15.07 -7.09
N VAL A 312 19.91 -14.50 -6.57
CA VAL A 312 18.66 -15.22 -6.37
C VAL A 312 17.89 -15.36 -7.69
N ALA A 313 17.88 -14.32 -8.53
CA ALA A 313 17.34 -14.36 -9.88
C ALA A 313 18.00 -15.46 -10.72
N HIS A 314 19.34 -15.53 -10.70
CA HIS A 314 20.06 -16.59 -11.39
C HIS A 314 19.81 -17.97 -10.77
N ALA A 315 19.71 -18.06 -9.45
CA ALA A 315 19.37 -19.31 -8.78
C ALA A 315 17.99 -19.82 -9.21
N ILE A 316 16.99 -18.96 -9.39
CA ILE A 316 15.65 -19.37 -9.89
C ILE A 316 15.76 -20.03 -11.27
N VAL A 317 16.49 -19.41 -12.19
CA VAL A 317 16.69 -19.94 -13.55
C VAL A 317 17.44 -21.27 -13.48
N SER A 318 18.53 -21.34 -12.71
CA SER A 318 19.29 -22.57 -12.49
C SER A 318 18.44 -23.69 -11.84
N MET A 319 17.59 -23.36 -10.87
CA MET A 319 16.66 -24.32 -10.25
C MET A 319 15.63 -24.86 -11.26
N SER A 320 15.19 -24.02 -12.20
CA SER A 320 14.28 -24.44 -13.26
C SER A 320 14.93 -25.32 -14.32
N GLU A 321 16.17 -25.03 -14.72
CA GLU A 321 16.83 -25.64 -15.87
C GLU A 321 17.70 -26.84 -15.46
N GLU A 322 18.50 -26.66 -14.41
CA GLU A 322 19.48 -27.63 -13.92
C GLU A 322 18.98 -28.35 -12.67
N GLY A 323 18.04 -27.74 -11.93
CA GLY A 323 17.59 -28.25 -10.63
C GLY A 323 18.58 -28.02 -9.50
N LEU A 324 19.39 -26.97 -9.62
CA LEU A 324 20.39 -26.58 -8.63
C LEU A 324 20.15 -25.12 -8.17
N PRO A 325 20.17 -24.82 -6.85
CA PRO A 325 20.20 -25.77 -5.74
C PRO A 325 18.97 -26.70 -5.71
N ASP A 326 19.14 -27.88 -5.10
CA ASP A 326 18.04 -28.82 -4.95
C ASP A 326 17.07 -28.34 -3.86
N LEU A 327 15.78 -28.28 -4.20
CA LEU A 327 14.70 -27.94 -3.27
C LEU A 327 13.84 -29.16 -2.92
N ALA A 328 14.37 -30.38 -2.98
CA ALA A 328 13.63 -31.58 -2.58
C ALA A 328 13.06 -31.50 -1.15
N SER A 329 13.70 -30.78 -0.23
CA SER A 329 13.18 -30.53 1.12
C SER A 329 11.90 -29.68 1.15
N TRP A 330 11.62 -28.91 0.10
CA TRP A 330 10.37 -28.15 -0.06
C TRP A 330 9.21 -29.00 -0.62
N GLN A 331 9.51 -30.12 -1.28
CA GLN A 331 8.52 -30.97 -1.94
C GLN A 331 7.39 -31.44 -1.00
N PRO A 332 7.64 -31.86 0.26
CA PRO A 332 6.57 -32.27 1.18
C PRO A 332 5.52 -31.18 1.45
N CYS A 333 5.92 -29.89 1.39
CA CYS A 333 4.97 -28.77 1.58
C CYS A 333 4.14 -28.50 0.31
N LEU A 334 4.56 -29.00 -0.86
CA LEU A 334 3.86 -28.86 -2.15
C LEU A 334 3.01 -30.08 -2.53
N GLU A 335 3.32 -31.27 -2.00
CA GLU A 335 2.55 -32.50 -2.24
C GLU A 335 1.05 -32.37 -1.93
N PRO A 336 0.61 -31.74 -0.81
CA PRO A 336 -0.80 -31.51 -0.51
C PRO A 336 -1.50 -30.56 -1.50
N LEU A 337 -0.73 -29.87 -2.34
CA LEU A 337 -1.19 -28.99 -3.40
C LEU A 337 -1.18 -29.67 -4.77
N GLY A 338 -0.61 -30.88 -4.88
CA GLY A 338 -0.40 -31.58 -6.14
C GLY A 338 0.64 -30.90 -7.04
N LEU A 339 1.60 -30.17 -6.45
CA LEU A 339 2.61 -29.41 -7.19
C LEU A 339 4.00 -30.04 -7.06
N GLN A 340 4.82 -29.86 -8.08
CA GLN A 340 6.24 -30.24 -8.08
C GLN A 340 7.10 -28.97 -7.97
N TRP A 341 8.10 -28.97 -7.10
CA TRP A 341 8.91 -27.77 -6.87
C TRP A 341 9.60 -27.26 -8.16
N ARG A 342 10.05 -28.16 -9.03
CA ARG A 342 10.66 -27.82 -10.33
C ARG A 342 9.68 -27.10 -11.26
N GLU A 343 8.42 -27.54 -11.27
CA GLU A 343 7.37 -26.89 -12.06
C GLU A 343 7.08 -25.48 -11.52
N VAL A 344 7.05 -25.32 -10.20
CA VAL A 344 6.88 -24.01 -9.57
C VAL A 344 8.06 -23.09 -9.92
N MET A 345 9.31 -23.57 -9.84
CA MET A 345 10.49 -22.78 -10.20
C MET A 345 10.55 -22.43 -11.69
N SER A 346 10.11 -23.33 -12.57
CA SER A 346 9.96 -23.05 -14.01
C SER A 346 8.99 -21.88 -14.27
N GLN A 347 7.86 -21.86 -13.57
CA GLN A 347 6.90 -20.75 -13.66
C GLN A 347 7.44 -19.46 -13.01
N CYS A 348 8.23 -19.56 -11.92
CA CYS A 348 8.94 -18.43 -11.34
C CYS A 348 9.96 -17.84 -12.33
N ALA A 349 10.73 -18.67 -13.04
CA ALA A 349 11.68 -18.23 -14.06
C ALA A 349 10.97 -17.53 -15.23
N ALA A 350 9.81 -18.04 -15.65
CA ALA A 350 8.97 -17.39 -16.66
C ALA A 350 8.47 -16.01 -16.20
N LEU A 351 8.01 -15.90 -14.95
CA LEU A 351 7.57 -14.63 -14.36
C LEU A 351 8.74 -13.63 -14.23
N LEU A 352 9.92 -14.10 -13.81
CA LEU A 352 11.14 -13.31 -13.75
C LEU A 352 11.54 -12.78 -15.13
N LYS A 353 11.43 -13.60 -16.17
CA LYS A 353 11.69 -13.19 -17.56
C LYS A 353 10.70 -12.14 -18.05
N GLU A 354 9.43 -12.22 -17.64
CA GLU A 354 8.40 -11.23 -18.00
C GLU A 354 8.67 -9.85 -17.38
N HIS A 355 9.12 -9.82 -16.12
CA HIS A 355 9.31 -8.58 -15.36
C HIS A 355 10.75 -8.07 -15.31
N GLY A 356 11.72 -8.85 -15.80
CA GLY A 356 13.14 -8.52 -15.86
C GLY A 356 13.89 -8.77 -14.55
N THR A 357 13.36 -8.32 -13.41
CA THR A 357 14.02 -8.42 -12.09
C THR A 357 13.06 -8.93 -11.01
N LEU A 358 13.61 -9.56 -9.95
CA LEU A 358 12.82 -9.95 -8.76
C LEU A 358 12.22 -8.73 -8.07
N ASP A 359 12.98 -7.66 -8.06
CA ASP A 359 12.62 -6.35 -7.54
C ASP A 359 11.39 -5.75 -8.24
N ALA A 360 11.28 -5.91 -9.57
CA ALA A 360 10.08 -5.53 -10.31
C ALA A 360 8.86 -6.37 -9.89
N ILE A 361 9.02 -7.68 -9.65
CA ILE A 361 7.94 -8.55 -9.18
C ILE A 361 7.44 -8.13 -7.79
N VAL A 362 8.35 -7.79 -6.88
CA VAL A 362 7.99 -7.26 -5.55
C VAL A 362 7.23 -5.93 -5.69
N ASP A 363 7.71 -5.03 -6.56
CA ASP A 363 7.12 -3.72 -6.75
C ASP A 363 5.72 -3.78 -7.38
N MET A 364 5.36 -4.84 -8.14
CA MET A 364 4.00 -5.02 -8.65
C MET A 364 2.94 -5.02 -7.54
N THR A 365 3.18 -5.74 -6.44
CA THR A 365 2.25 -5.79 -5.31
C THR A 365 2.10 -4.41 -4.67
N ARG A 366 3.22 -3.68 -4.54
CA ARG A 366 3.28 -2.36 -3.91
C ARG A 366 2.61 -1.30 -4.76
N ILE A 367 2.98 -1.20 -6.04
CA ILE A 367 2.37 -0.29 -7.02
C ILE A 367 0.86 -0.44 -7.03
N ARG A 368 0.34 -1.66 -6.97
CA ARG A 368 -1.10 -1.90 -6.93
C ARG A 368 -1.78 -1.23 -5.73
N TRP A 369 -1.21 -1.37 -4.54
CA TRP A 369 -1.72 -0.73 -3.33
C TRP A 369 -1.51 0.77 -3.32
N ARG A 370 -0.32 1.24 -3.75
CA ARG A 370 -0.02 2.67 -3.95
C ARG A 370 -1.06 3.32 -4.87
N ARG A 371 -1.37 2.70 -6.01
CA ARG A 371 -2.41 3.15 -6.94
C ARG A 371 -3.81 3.13 -6.33
N SER A 372 -4.13 2.12 -5.52
CA SER A 372 -5.44 2.04 -4.83
C SER A 372 -5.64 3.15 -3.79
N LEU A 373 -4.55 3.70 -3.22
CA LEU A 373 -4.58 4.82 -2.28
C LEU A 373 -4.77 6.17 -2.98
N LEU A 374 -4.37 6.30 -4.25
CA LEU A 374 -4.41 7.58 -4.98
C LEU A 374 -5.81 8.22 -4.96
N SER A 375 -6.86 7.44 -5.21
CA SER A 375 -8.23 7.98 -5.24
C SER A 375 -8.67 8.54 -3.89
N ASP A 376 -8.29 7.89 -2.79
CA ASP A 376 -8.60 8.38 -1.44
C ASP A 376 -7.79 9.65 -1.12
N ILE A 377 -6.54 9.73 -1.56
CA ILE A 377 -5.66 10.88 -1.36
C ILE A 377 -6.16 12.07 -2.18
N GLU A 378 -6.48 11.86 -3.45
CA GLU A 378 -7.03 12.88 -4.35
C GLU A 378 -8.37 13.44 -3.88
N ALA A 379 -9.21 12.62 -3.24
CA ALA A 379 -10.47 13.08 -2.64
C ALA A 379 -10.26 14.14 -1.54
N VAL A 380 -9.04 14.25 -1.00
CA VAL A 380 -8.72 15.17 0.12
C VAL A 380 -7.77 16.28 -0.29
N VAL A 381 -6.70 15.92 -0.99
CA VAL A 381 -5.67 16.85 -1.50
C VAL A 381 -6.20 17.60 -2.74
N GLY A 382 -7.25 17.08 -3.38
CA GLY A 382 -7.97 17.73 -4.47
C GLY A 382 -7.53 17.25 -5.86
N HIS A 383 -8.51 17.04 -6.73
CA HIS A 383 -8.34 16.49 -8.08
C HIS A 383 -8.28 17.64 -9.10
N SER A 384 -7.15 17.91 -9.76
CA SER A 384 -7.08 18.66 -11.05
C SER A 384 -5.64 19.00 -11.47
N GLY A 385 -5.43 19.31 -12.76
CA GLY A 385 -4.26 20.02 -13.28
C GLY A 385 -4.11 21.48 -12.80
N LYS A 386 -4.99 21.95 -11.91
CA LYS A 386 -4.87 23.24 -11.18
C LYS A 386 -4.46 23.03 -9.72
N THR A 387 -4.36 21.79 -9.25
CA THR A 387 -3.89 21.48 -7.90
C THR A 387 -2.37 21.57 -7.90
N PHE A 388 -1.83 22.58 -7.22
CA PHE A 388 -0.42 22.63 -6.87
C PHE A 388 -0.23 21.97 -5.50
N ALA A 389 0.68 21.01 -5.43
CA ALA A 389 1.05 20.34 -4.18
C ALA A 389 2.53 20.58 -3.90
N SER A 390 2.88 20.99 -2.68
CA SER A 390 4.27 21.12 -2.24
C SER A 390 4.66 19.95 -1.37
N ARG A 391 5.87 19.43 -1.55
CA ARG A 391 6.48 18.50 -0.59
C ARG A 391 7.12 19.31 0.53
N ILE A 392 6.67 19.10 1.74
CA ILE A 392 7.25 19.65 2.96
C ILE A 392 7.98 18.49 3.64
N ASN A 393 9.31 18.50 3.62
CA ASN A 393 10.06 17.54 4.43
C ASN A 393 10.01 18.02 5.87
N LEU A 394 9.44 17.19 6.72
CA LEU A 394 9.39 17.39 8.15
C LEU A 394 10.54 16.56 8.70
N THR A 395 11.73 17.15 8.78
CA THR A 395 12.83 16.42 9.42
C THR A 395 12.47 16.29 10.89
N ASP A 396 12.45 15.07 11.43
CA ASP A 396 12.89 14.92 12.81
C ASP A 396 14.40 15.22 12.78
N CYS A 397 14.91 15.98 13.74
CA CYS A 397 16.12 16.76 13.51
C CYS A 397 17.36 15.97 13.02
N ASP A 398 18.13 16.54 12.09
CA ASP A 398 19.29 15.86 11.47
C ASP A 398 20.63 15.87 12.26
N VAL A 399 20.77 16.44 13.48
CA VAL A 399 22.13 16.57 14.08
C VAL A 399 22.51 15.44 15.05
N ILE A 400 23.20 14.43 14.53
CA ILE A 400 24.44 13.86 15.14
C ILE A 400 24.34 13.34 16.60
N GLY A 401 23.35 12.50 16.93
CA GLY A 401 23.34 11.71 18.18
C GLY A 401 22.18 12.00 19.15
N GLY A 402 21.01 11.42 18.89
CA GLY A 402 19.76 11.70 19.62
C GLY A 402 19.34 10.72 20.71
N ASP A 403 20.04 9.60 20.88
CA ASP A 403 20.01 8.65 22.02
C ASP A 403 18.67 7.93 22.35
N ASN A 404 18.14 7.23 21.36
CA ASN A 404 18.11 5.76 21.44
C ASN A 404 19.22 5.29 20.49
N PRO A 405 20.25 4.54 20.93
CA PRO A 405 21.35 4.13 20.06
C PRO A 405 20.93 3.25 18.87
N HIS A 406 19.65 2.90 18.74
CA HIS A 406 19.19 1.85 17.82
C HIS A 406 18.15 2.29 16.76
N GLN A 407 17.57 3.51 16.79
CA GLN A 407 16.45 3.91 15.88
C GLN A 407 16.38 5.43 15.59
N ASP A 408 16.07 5.78 14.34
CA ASP A 408 15.87 7.11 13.74
C ASP A 408 14.39 7.26 13.24
N MET A 409 13.91 8.47 12.93
CA MET A 409 12.56 8.70 12.35
C MET A 409 12.60 9.76 11.24
N ALA A 410 11.88 9.54 10.15
CA ALA A 410 11.67 10.52 9.09
C ALA A 410 10.18 10.79 8.86
N ALA A 411 9.87 12.03 8.54
CA ALA A 411 8.52 12.46 8.23
C ALA A 411 8.50 13.43 7.06
N ALA A 412 7.35 13.50 6.41
CA ALA A 412 7.13 14.47 5.36
C ALA A 412 5.64 14.62 5.08
N ALA A 413 5.28 15.67 4.37
CA ALA A 413 3.91 15.97 3.99
C ALA A 413 3.82 16.45 2.55
N PHE A 414 2.83 15.96 1.79
CA PHE A 414 2.38 16.58 0.54
C PHE A 414 1.21 17.48 0.87
N VAL A 415 1.35 18.79 0.67
CA VAL A 415 0.36 19.79 1.06
C VAL A 415 -0.16 20.52 -0.16
N SER A 416 -1.48 20.66 -0.24
CA SER A 416 -2.20 21.37 -1.29
C SER A 416 -3.08 22.47 -0.72
N PRO A 417 -3.74 23.27 -1.57
CA PRO A 417 -4.81 24.14 -1.12
C PRO A 417 -5.92 23.41 -0.36
N SER A 418 -6.24 22.14 -0.68
CA SER A 418 -7.42 21.44 -0.14
C SER A 418 -7.15 20.55 1.06
N GLY A 419 -5.94 20.05 1.19
CA GLY A 419 -5.59 19.03 2.18
C GLY A 419 -4.11 18.72 2.19
N ALA A 420 -3.73 17.83 3.10
CA ALA A 420 -2.37 17.31 3.20
C ALA A 420 -2.39 15.79 3.40
N LEU A 421 -1.44 15.10 2.78
CA LEU A 421 -1.04 13.76 3.15
C LEU A 421 0.24 13.88 3.99
N VAL A 422 0.27 13.28 5.17
CA VAL A 422 1.44 13.24 6.04
C VAL A 422 1.84 11.79 6.25
N THR A 423 3.13 11.50 6.15
CA THR A 423 3.69 10.16 6.36
C THR A 423 4.81 10.22 7.36
N TRP A 424 4.91 9.19 8.18
CA TRP A 424 5.97 8.97 9.15
C TRP A 424 6.54 7.58 8.96
N GLN A 425 7.86 7.46 9.13
CA GLN A 425 8.59 6.21 9.02
C GLN A 425 9.68 6.19 10.10
N LEU A 426 9.75 5.17 10.96
CA LEU A 426 10.98 4.95 11.72
C LEU A 426 12.02 4.33 10.80
N LEU A 427 13.18 4.95 10.81
CA LEU A 427 14.38 4.44 10.19
C LEU A 427 15.12 3.60 11.25
N GLY A 428 15.27 2.30 11.06
CA GLY A 428 16.20 1.51 11.88
C GLY A 428 17.66 1.89 11.61
N GLN A 429 18.57 1.46 12.49
CA GLN A 429 19.99 1.65 12.23
C GLN A 429 20.54 0.61 11.25
N GLY A 430 21.42 1.11 10.38
CA GLY A 430 22.50 0.35 9.79
C GLY A 430 23.37 -0.35 10.77
N TYR A 431 23.28 -1.67 10.83
CA TYR A 431 24.50 -2.44 11.05
C TYR A 431 25.40 -2.20 9.82
N TYR A 432 26.25 -1.17 9.90
CA TYR A 432 27.45 -1.07 9.07
C TYR A 432 28.40 -2.23 9.40
#